data_AF-A0A6N6ZG42-F1
#
_entry.id   AF-A0A6N6ZG42-F1
#
_cell.length_a   1.000
_cell.length_b   1.000
_cell.length_c   1.000
_cell.angle_alpha   90.00
_cell.angle_beta   90.00
_cell.angle_gamma   90.00
#
_symmetry.space_group_name_H-M   'P 1'
#
loop_
_entity.id
_entity.type
_entity.pdbx_description
1 polymer ?
#
loop_
_entity_poly.entity_id
_entity_poly.type
_entity_poly.pdbx_seq_one_letter_code
_entity_poly.pdbx_strand_id
1 'polypeptide(L)'
;MWERWNSYTHEDGFGDASMNSFNHDAYGAVGQWMYERVAGLSPDPAHPGYKHFFIRPLIVEQLEYARAELATPYGKAVSGWEKAGNEVVLSVVVPPNTTATVVFPDGREPVTIAAGSHRFGVDAPAAK
;
A
#
# COMPACT_ATOMS: atom_id res chain seq x y z
N MET A 1 -18.82 -0.07 -0.61
CA MET A 1 -18.78 -0.74 -1.92
C MET A 1 -20.14 -1.38 -2.14
N TRP A 2 -20.53 -1.65 -3.38
CA TRP A 2 -21.83 -2.28 -3.66
C TRP A 2 -21.67 -3.80 -3.69
N GLU A 3 -22.75 -4.54 -3.47
CA GLU A 3 -22.79 -6.01 -3.55
C GLU A 3 -22.50 -6.50 -4.97
N ARG A 4 -22.91 -5.73 -5.97
CA ARG A 4 -22.73 -6.05 -7.39
C ARG A 4 -22.05 -4.90 -8.10
N TRP A 5 -21.26 -5.23 -9.11
CA TRP A 5 -20.69 -4.22 -10.02
C TRP A 5 -21.76 -3.40 -10.73
N ASN A 6 -22.91 -4.02 -11.00
CA ASN A 6 -24.05 -3.44 -11.69
C ASN A 6 -25.24 -3.20 -10.75
N SER A 7 -25.01 -2.87 -9.47
CA SER A 7 -26.12 -2.52 -8.57
C SER A 7 -26.99 -1.37 -9.11
N TYR A 8 -26.41 -0.50 -9.93
CA TYR A 8 -27.11 0.44 -10.79
C TYR A 8 -26.42 0.52 -12.17
N THR A 9 -27.20 0.59 -13.25
CA THR A 9 -26.73 0.98 -14.59
C THR A 9 -27.63 2.08 -15.16
N HIS A 10 -27.13 2.89 -16.09
CA HIS A 10 -27.94 3.90 -16.78
C HIS A 10 -29.01 3.27 -17.70
N GLU A 11 -28.79 2.04 -18.15
CA GLU A 11 -29.69 1.31 -19.06
C GLU A 11 -30.84 0.63 -18.29
N ASP A 12 -30.52 -0.13 -17.24
CA ASP A 12 -31.47 -1.00 -16.54
C ASP A 12 -31.99 -0.40 -15.21
N GLY A 13 -31.39 0.69 -14.73
CA GLY A 13 -31.70 1.27 -13.43
C GLY A 13 -31.17 0.41 -12.28
N PHE A 14 -31.97 0.23 -11.23
CA PHE A 14 -31.57 -0.55 -10.06
C PHE A 14 -31.71 -2.06 -10.32
N GLY A 15 -30.69 -2.82 -9.92
CA GLY A 15 -30.75 -4.29 -9.93
C GLY A 15 -31.80 -4.87 -8.97
N ASP A 16 -32.08 -6.17 -9.11
CA ASP A 16 -33.10 -6.91 -8.34
C ASP A 16 -32.99 -6.68 -6.82
N ALA A 17 -34.05 -6.10 -6.24
CA ALA A 17 -34.15 -5.75 -4.82
C ALA A 17 -33.99 -6.95 -3.87
N SER A 18 -34.16 -8.19 -4.34
CA SER A 18 -33.93 -9.38 -3.53
C SER A 18 -32.47 -9.56 -3.09
N MET A 19 -31.51 -9.03 -3.86
CA MET A 19 -30.07 -9.16 -3.61
C MET A 19 -29.30 -8.02 -4.28
N ASN A 20 -29.46 -6.78 -3.79
CA ASN A 20 -28.79 -5.62 -4.36
C ASN A 20 -28.44 -4.54 -3.32
N SER A 21 -27.60 -4.90 -2.34
CA SER A 21 -27.10 -3.97 -1.33
C SER A 21 -26.09 -2.97 -1.90
N PHE A 22 -26.26 -1.69 -1.54
CA PHE A 22 -25.31 -0.62 -1.86
C PHE A 22 -24.25 -0.43 -0.77
N ASN A 23 -24.21 -1.34 0.21
CA ASN A 23 -23.27 -1.32 1.32
C ASN A 23 -22.78 -2.73 1.66
N HIS A 24 -21.93 -3.27 0.78
CA HIS A 24 -21.26 -4.54 0.95
C HIS A 24 -19.74 -4.32 0.90
N ASP A 25 -18.99 -5.03 1.72
CA ASP A 25 -17.54 -4.89 1.89
C ASP A 25 -16.69 -5.72 0.92
N ALA A 26 -17.23 -6.77 0.31
CA ALA A 26 -16.48 -7.76 -0.46
C ALA A 26 -15.55 -7.15 -1.53
N TYR A 27 -16.06 -6.27 -2.40
CA TYR A 27 -15.21 -5.59 -3.39
C TYR A 27 -14.27 -4.54 -2.79
N GLY A 28 -14.48 -4.15 -1.53
CA GLY A 28 -13.56 -3.34 -0.75
C GLY A 28 -12.27 -4.07 -0.39
N ALA A 29 -12.19 -5.39 -0.58
CA ALA A 29 -10.97 -6.17 -0.39
C ALA A 29 -9.77 -5.67 -1.22
N VAL A 30 -10.02 -4.96 -2.32
CA VAL A 30 -8.98 -4.25 -3.09
C VAL A 30 -8.19 -3.25 -2.23
N GLY A 31 -8.77 -2.77 -1.13
CA GLY A 31 -8.10 -1.92 -0.16
C GLY A 31 -6.78 -2.52 0.33
N GLN A 32 -6.74 -3.81 0.66
CA GLN A 32 -5.50 -4.48 1.11
C GLN A 32 -4.38 -4.34 0.07
N TRP A 33 -4.69 -4.51 -1.22
CA TRP A 33 -3.72 -4.33 -2.30
C TRP A 33 -3.19 -2.89 -2.38
N MET A 34 -4.04 -1.88 -2.13
CA MET A 34 -3.59 -0.49 -2.07
C MET A 34 -2.59 -0.24 -0.94
N TYR A 35 -2.84 -0.79 0.26
CA TYR A 35 -1.89 -0.67 1.38
C TYR A 35 -0.60 -1.44 1.10
N GLU A 36 -0.70 -2.71 0.74
CA GLU A 36 0.44 -3.63 0.69
C GLU A 36 1.30 -3.48 -0.55
N ARG A 37 0.71 -3.06 -1.68
CA ARG A 37 1.40 -2.98 -2.97
C ARG A 37 1.58 -1.54 -3.41
N VAL A 38 0.51 -0.75 -3.53
CA VAL A 38 0.63 0.64 -4.02
C VAL A 38 1.47 1.47 -3.06
N ALA A 39 1.06 1.55 -1.79
CA ALA A 39 1.86 2.21 -0.77
C ALA A 39 3.06 1.37 -0.30
N GLY A 40 2.98 0.04 -0.43
CA GLY A 40 4.07 -0.88 -0.17
C GLY A 40 4.21 -1.36 1.28
N LEU A 41 3.23 -1.11 2.15
CA LEU A 41 3.27 -1.48 3.57
C LEU A 41 2.60 -2.84 3.76
N SER A 42 3.39 -3.91 3.85
CA SER A 42 2.85 -5.28 3.96
C SER A 42 3.41 -6.03 5.16
N PRO A 43 2.60 -6.86 5.85
CA PRO A 43 3.07 -7.64 6.98
C PRO A 43 4.11 -8.68 6.55
N ASP A 44 4.96 -9.11 7.49
CA ASP A 44 5.74 -10.32 7.33
C ASP A 44 5.01 -11.52 7.95
N PRO A 45 4.56 -12.51 7.15
CA PRO A 45 3.92 -13.71 7.67
C PRO A 45 4.79 -14.51 8.66
N ALA A 46 6.12 -14.41 8.57
CA ALA A 46 7.02 -15.06 9.51
C ALA A 46 7.10 -14.33 10.87
N HIS A 47 6.70 -13.06 10.93
CA HIS A 47 6.76 -12.20 12.11
C HIS A 47 5.44 -11.43 12.30
N PRO A 48 4.35 -12.12 12.67
CA PRO A 48 3.01 -11.56 12.70
C PRO A 48 2.88 -10.34 13.63
N GLY A 49 1.88 -9.51 13.35
CA GLY A 49 1.58 -8.31 14.13
C GLY A 49 2.52 -7.14 13.85
N TYR A 50 3.21 -7.12 12.70
CA TYR A 50 4.18 -6.09 12.31
C TYR A 50 5.41 -6.00 13.22
N LYS A 51 5.82 -7.14 13.82
CA LYS A 51 7.09 -7.22 14.55
C LYS A 51 8.28 -7.02 13.61
N HIS A 52 8.17 -7.60 12.42
CA HIS A 52 8.87 -7.21 11.21
C HIS A 52 7.82 -7.00 10.10
N PHE A 53 8.12 -6.14 9.14
CA PHE A 53 7.25 -5.91 7.98
C PHE A 53 8.07 -5.49 6.75
N PHE A 54 7.43 -5.48 5.59
CA PHE A 54 8.08 -5.09 4.34
C PHE A 54 7.60 -3.72 3.87
N ILE A 55 8.55 -2.94 3.37
CA ILE A 55 8.33 -1.75 2.55
C ILE A 55 8.70 -2.10 1.11
N ARG A 56 7.70 -2.29 0.25
CA ARG A 56 7.89 -2.72 -1.14
C ARG A 56 6.88 -2.08 -2.09
N PRO A 57 6.96 -0.75 -2.26
CA PRO A 57 5.99 -0.01 -3.05
C PRO A 57 6.05 -0.39 -4.53
N LEU A 58 4.89 -0.44 -5.16
CA LEU A 58 4.72 -0.55 -6.60
C LEU A 58 4.52 0.85 -7.16
N ILE A 59 5.58 1.40 -7.75
CA ILE A 59 5.52 2.68 -8.45
C ILE A 59 4.87 2.44 -9.82
N VAL A 60 3.84 3.22 -10.13
CA VAL A 60 3.11 3.13 -11.40
C VAL A 60 3.08 4.49 -12.08
N GLU A 61 3.00 4.52 -13.41
CA GLU A 61 3.01 5.77 -14.17
C GLU A 61 1.80 6.67 -13.84
N GLN A 62 0.66 6.08 -13.52
CA GLN A 62 -0.62 6.77 -13.32
C GLN A 62 -0.73 7.55 -12.00
N LEU A 63 0.21 7.36 -11.06
CA LEU A 63 0.19 7.99 -9.75
C LEU A 63 1.46 8.81 -9.53
N GLU A 64 1.31 10.04 -9.04
CA GLU A 64 2.46 10.89 -8.66
C GLU A 64 3.01 10.53 -7.29
N TYR A 65 2.14 10.07 -6.39
CA TYR A 65 2.50 9.67 -5.04
C TYR A 65 1.51 8.64 -4.49
N ALA A 66 1.92 7.91 -3.46
CA ALA A 66 1.01 7.13 -2.62
C ALA A 66 1.56 7.04 -1.19
N ARG A 67 0.66 6.98 -0.20
CA ARG A 67 1.03 6.90 1.21
C ARG A 67 0.02 6.10 2.01
N ALA A 68 0.54 5.22 2.86
CA ALA A 68 -0.23 4.48 3.86
C ALA A 68 0.35 4.72 5.27
N GLU A 69 -0.56 4.86 6.23
CA GLU A 69 -0.24 4.85 7.66
C GLU A 69 -1.05 3.74 8.32
N LEU A 70 -0.40 2.94 9.18
CA LEU A 70 -1.05 1.89 9.95
C LEU A 70 -0.73 2.04 11.43
N ALA A 71 -1.76 2.07 12.26
CA ALA A 71 -1.62 1.94 13.71
C ALA A 71 -1.39 0.46 14.04
N THR A 72 -0.15 0.10 14.34
CA THR A 72 0.23 -1.26 14.77
C THR A 72 0.24 -1.34 16.31
N PRO A 73 0.31 -2.55 16.89
CA PRO A 73 0.52 -2.71 18.33
C PRO A 73 1.80 -2.06 18.86
N TYR A 74 2.79 -1.81 18.00
CA TYR A 74 4.08 -1.20 18.35
C TYR A 74 4.12 0.32 18.13
N GLY A 75 3.04 0.89 17.57
CA GLY A 75 2.96 2.29 17.17
C GLY A 75 2.75 2.45 15.67
N LYS A 76 3.01 3.65 15.16
CA LYS A 76 2.69 4.00 13.78
C LYS A 76 3.74 3.49 12.79
N ALA A 77 3.32 2.68 11.82
CA ALA A 77 4.11 2.32 10.66
C ALA A 77 3.65 3.15 9.45
N VAL A 78 4.60 3.64 8.65
CA VAL A 78 4.30 4.46 7.46
C VAL A 78 5.13 3.95 6.29
N SER A 79 4.48 3.87 5.13
CA SER A 79 5.13 3.73 3.83
C SER A 79 4.56 4.77 2.89
N GLY A 80 5.42 5.56 2.26
CA GLY A 80 4.99 6.50 1.24
C GLY A 80 6.08 6.75 0.23
N TRP A 81 5.65 7.16 -0.96
CA TRP A 81 6.54 7.53 -2.04
C TRP A 81 5.96 8.67 -2.87
N GLU A 82 6.83 9.44 -3.50
CA GLU A 82 6.49 10.55 -4.39
C GLU A 82 7.51 10.60 -5.53
N LYS A 83 7.05 10.82 -6.76
CA LYS A 83 7.92 11.09 -7.92
C LYS A 83 8.45 12.51 -7.82
N ALA A 84 9.77 12.66 -7.97
CA ALA A 84 10.46 13.94 -7.92
C ALA A 84 11.42 14.04 -9.12
N GLY A 85 10.88 14.43 -10.28
CA GLY A 85 11.64 14.45 -11.54
C GLY A 85 11.99 13.04 -12.00
N ASN A 86 13.28 12.74 -12.08
CA ASN A 86 13.77 11.41 -12.51
C ASN A 86 13.97 10.43 -11.34
N GLU A 87 13.69 10.86 -10.12
CA GLU A 87 13.82 10.05 -8.91
C GLU A 87 12.44 9.78 -8.29
N VAL A 88 12.39 8.77 -7.43
CA VAL A 88 11.31 8.58 -6.48
C VAL A 88 11.89 8.73 -5.08
N VAL A 89 11.15 9.42 -4.23
CA VAL A 89 11.51 9.59 -2.82
C VAL A 89 10.63 8.67 -1.98
N LEU A 90 11.25 7.70 -1.31
CA LEU A 90 10.58 6.87 -0.31
C LEU A 90 10.67 7.53 1.07
N SER A 91 9.55 7.55 1.79
CA SER A 91 9.44 8.01 3.18
C SER A 91 8.84 6.90 4.04
N VAL A 92 9.60 6.44 5.04
CA VAL A 92 9.25 5.26 5.85
C VAL A 92 9.32 5.62 7.33
N VAL A 93 8.35 5.14 8.12
CA VAL A 93 8.41 5.18 9.58
C VAL A 93 8.31 3.76 10.11
N VAL A 94 9.32 3.37 10.88
CA VAL A 94 9.37 2.09 11.60
C VAL A 94 9.14 2.36 13.08
N PRO A 95 8.08 1.81 13.70
CA PRO A 95 7.80 2.04 15.11
C PRO A 95 8.89 1.44 16.03
N PRO A 96 9.00 1.89 17.29
CA PRO A 96 9.93 1.30 18.26
C PRO A 96 9.77 -0.21 18.40
N ASN A 97 10.87 -0.90 18.72
CA ASN A 97 10.91 -2.36 18.93
C ASN A 97 10.50 -3.22 17.72
N THR A 98 10.46 -2.65 16.52
CA THR A 98 10.24 -3.39 15.26
C THR A 98 11.36 -3.12 14.25
N THR A 99 11.36 -3.88 13.17
CA THR A 99 12.23 -3.69 12.02
C THR A 99 11.40 -3.73 10.74
N ALA A 100 11.95 -3.21 9.65
CA ALA A 100 11.36 -3.36 8.33
C ALA A 100 12.41 -3.70 7.28
N THR A 101 12.06 -4.51 6.29
CA THR A 101 12.89 -4.71 5.09
C THR A 101 12.35 -3.87 3.95
N VAL A 102 13.18 -2.97 3.44
CA VAL A 102 12.89 -2.14 2.27
C VAL A 102 13.37 -2.86 1.01
N VAL A 103 12.44 -3.12 0.10
CA VAL A 103 12.70 -3.60 -1.26
C VAL A 103 12.50 -2.41 -2.19
N PHE A 104 13.59 -1.96 -2.79
CA PHE A 104 13.58 -0.75 -3.60
C PHE A 104 13.04 -1.02 -5.02
N PRO A 105 12.29 -0.07 -5.60
CA PRO A 105 11.75 -0.21 -6.96
C PRO A 105 12.82 -0.12 -8.05
N ASP A 106 13.99 0.45 -7.76
CA ASP A 106 15.16 0.50 -8.66
C ASP A 106 15.94 -0.83 -8.72
N GLY A 107 15.53 -1.83 -7.94
CA GLY A 107 16.11 -3.18 -7.95
C GLY A 107 17.42 -3.32 -7.20
N ARG A 108 17.89 -2.29 -6.47
CA ARG A 108 19.06 -2.43 -5.60
C ARG A 108 18.80 -3.37 -4.41
N GLU A 109 19.89 -3.81 -3.78
CA GLU A 109 19.82 -4.77 -2.68
C GLU A 109 18.87 -4.32 -1.55
N PRO A 110 17.97 -5.21 -1.08
CA PRO A 110 17.10 -4.91 0.04
C PRO A 110 17.87 -4.58 1.31
N VAL A 111 17.34 -3.65 2.10
CA VAL A 111 17.95 -3.24 3.38
C VAL A 111 16.97 -3.43 4.51
N THR A 112 17.42 -4.04 5.61
CA THR A 112 16.67 -4.08 6.86
C THR A 112 17.03 -2.87 7.72
N ILE A 113 16.01 -2.12 8.12
CA ILE A 113 16.12 -0.91 8.93
C ILE A 113 15.46 -1.11 10.30
N ALA A 114 16.03 -0.44 11.30
CA ALA A 114 15.49 -0.38 12.65
C ALA A 114 14.42 0.72 12.79
N ALA A 115 13.85 0.84 13.99
CA ALA A 115 12.94 1.92 14.37
C ALA A 115 13.49 3.31 14.00
N GLY A 116 12.62 4.19 13.53
CA GLY A 116 12.97 5.55 13.14
C GLY A 116 12.21 6.05 11.91
N SER A 117 12.51 7.29 11.51
CA SER A 117 12.06 7.87 10.25
C SER A 117 13.19 7.81 9.24
N HIS A 118 12.91 7.23 8.08
CA HIS A 118 13.90 6.96 7.03
C HIS A 118 13.43 7.58 5.73
N ARG A 119 14.37 8.10 4.94
CA ARG A 119 14.11 8.66 3.62
C ARG A 119 15.14 8.12 2.63
N PHE A 120 14.68 7.68 1.47
CA PHE A 120 15.54 7.14 0.41
C PHE A 120 15.22 7.80 -0.92
N GLY A 121 16.25 8.26 -1.63
CA GLY A 121 16.15 8.48 -3.08
C GLY A 121 16.35 7.15 -3.80
N VAL A 122 15.50 6.86 -4.76
CA VAL A 122 15.63 5.72 -5.68
C VAL A 122 15.48 6.26 -7.09
N ASP A 123 16.18 5.66 -8.05
CA ASP A 123 15.94 5.97 -9.45
C ASP A 123 14.51 5.57 -9.82
N ALA A 124 13.86 6.33 -10.69
CA ALA A 124 12.57 5.92 -11.22
C ALA A 124 12.73 4.54 -11.88
N PRO A 125 11.81 3.58 -11.63
CA PRO A 125 11.91 2.27 -12.26
C PRO A 125 11.90 2.44 -13.78
N ALA A 126 12.74 1.66 -14.47
CA ALA A 126 12.74 1.63 -15.92
C ALA A 126 11.31 1.36 -16.43
N ALA A 127 10.84 2.18 -17.37
CA ALA A 127 9.53 2.00 -17.99
C ALA A 127 9.44 0.57 -18.56
N LYS A 128 8.36 -0.13 -18.22
CA LYS A 128 8.08 -1.49 -18.71
C LYS A 128 7.43 -1.49 -20.08
#